data_AF-A0A7S4ZU73-F1
#
_entry.id   AF-A0A7S4ZU73-F1
#
_cell.length_a   1.000
_cell.length_b   1.000
_cell.length_c   1.000
_cell.angle_alpha   90.00
_cell.angle_beta   90.00
_cell.angle_gamma   90.00
#
_symmetry.space_group_name_H-M   'P 1'
#
loop_
_entity.id
_entity.type
_entity.pdbx_description
1 polymer ?
#
loop_
_entity_poly.entity_id
_entity_poly.type
_entity_poly.pdbx_seq_one_letter_code
_entity_poly.pdbx_strand_id
1 'polypeptide(L)'
;MFVLLCGSDRGTQSKDIEKAKALAKALKEEDMPLVTRPFDSARYLDSEGAIAEYIMAASESGDPQELAMALGVIAKARGYL
;
A
#
# COMPACT_ATOMS: atom_id res chain seq x y z
N MET A 1 -30.91 -1.27 -31.53
CA MET A 1 -31.85 -0.50 -30.70
C MET A 1 -31.02 0.48 -29.88
N PHE A 2 -31.02 1.76 -30.24
CA PHE A 2 -30.27 2.81 -29.55
C PHE A 2 -31.25 3.62 -28.71
N VAL A 3 -31.13 3.55 -27.38
CA VAL A 3 -31.94 4.36 -26.47
C VAL A 3 -31.25 5.73 -26.37
N LEU A 4 -31.77 6.69 -27.12
CA LEU A 4 -31.45 8.11 -26.96
C LEU A 4 -32.29 8.63 -25.78
N LEU A 5 -31.65 8.93 -24.64
CA LEU A 5 -32.28 9.60 -23.52
C LEU A 5 -32.67 11.02 -23.94
N CYS A 6 -33.92 11.19 -24.37
CA CYS A 6 -34.53 12.49 -24.61
C CYS A 6 -34.98 13.11 -23.28
N GLY A 7 -34.56 14.36 -23.02
CA GLY A 7 -35.33 15.28 -22.18
C GLY A 7 -34.66 15.72 -20.88
N SER A 8 -33.84 16.76 -20.96
CA SER A 8 -33.70 17.72 -19.87
C SER A 8 -33.67 19.11 -20.49
N ASP A 9 -34.33 20.09 -19.87
CA ASP A 9 -34.34 21.49 -20.33
C ASP A 9 -32.88 21.98 -20.44
N ARG A 10 -32.55 22.60 -21.58
CA ARG A 10 -31.20 23.13 -21.86
C ARG A 10 -30.74 24.13 -20.78
N GLY A 11 -31.68 24.78 -20.09
CA GLY A 11 -31.44 25.69 -18.97
C GLY A 11 -31.02 25.02 -17.66
N THR A 12 -31.43 23.77 -17.40
CA THR A 12 -31.05 23.05 -16.16
C THR A 12 -29.79 22.20 -16.33
N GLN A 13 -29.48 21.76 -17.56
CA GLN A 13 -28.29 20.95 -17.86
C GLN A 13 -26.98 21.60 -17.40
N SER A 14 -26.85 22.93 -17.50
CA SER A 14 -25.61 23.62 -17.12
C SER A 14 -25.32 23.47 -15.61
N LYS A 15 -26.37 23.52 -14.78
CA LYS A 15 -26.25 23.34 -13.32
C LYS A 15 -25.93 21.89 -12.95
N ASP A 16 -26.49 20.94 -13.69
CA ASP A 16 -26.22 19.51 -13.47
C ASP A 16 -24.79 19.15 -13.87
N ILE A 17 -24.29 19.72 -14.97
CA ILE A 17 -22.89 19.60 -15.40
C ILE A 17 -21.96 20.22 -14.35
N GLU A 18 -22.31 21.39 -13.81
CA GLU A 18 -21.52 22.07 -12.78
C GLU A 18 -21.45 21.24 -11.49
N LYS A 19 -22.59 20.72 -11.02
CA LYS A 19 -22.65 19.83 -9.85
C LYS A 19 -21.87 18.53 -10.08
N ALA A 20 -22.00 17.91 -11.24
CA ALA A 20 -21.27 16.69 -11.57
C ALA A 20 -19.74 16.95 -11.60
N LYS A 21 -19.31 18.09 -12.14
CA LYS A 21 -17.89 18.50 -12.12
C LYS A 21 -17.39 18.79 -10.71
N ALA A 22 -18.18 19.47 -9.89
CA ALA A 22 -17.83 19.77 -8.50
C ALA A 22 -17.69 18.48 -7.68
N LEU A 23 -18.61 17.53 -7.86
CA LEU A 23 -18.57 16.23 -7.21
C LEU A 23 -17.37 15.39 -7.69
N ALA A 24 -17.11 15.36 -9.00
CA ALA A 24 -15.94 14.68 -9.55
C ALA A 24 -14.62 15.29 -9.05
N LYS A 25 -14.57 16.62 -8.87
CA LYS A 25 -13.40 17.30 -8.29
C LYS A 25 -13.21 16.91 -6.82
N ALA A 26 -14.27 16.93 -6.02
CA ALA A 26 -14.21 16.54 -4.61
C ALA A 26 -13.77 15.09 -4.43
N LEU A 27 -14.29 14.16 -5.24
CA LEU A 27 -13.87 12.75 -5.21
C LEU A 27 -12.39 12.56 -5.59
N LYS A 28 -11.86 13.41 -6.47
CA LYS A 28 -10.45 13.35 -6.89
C LYS A 28 -9.50 13.90 -5.81
N GLU A 29 -10.00 14.73 -4.90
CA GLU A 29 -9.26 15.25 -3.76
C GLU A 29 -9.26 14.26 -2.57
N GLU A 30 -10.27 13.39 -2.49
CA GLU A 30 -10.38 12.30 -1.50
C GLU A 30 -9.51 11.07 -1.84
N ASP A 31 -9.05 10.93 -3.09
CA ASP A 31 -8.14 9.86 -3.52
C ASP A 31 -6.71 10.19 -3.06
N MET A 32 -6.48 10.19 -1.74
CA MET A 32 -5.15 10.28 -1.19
C MET A 32 -4.39 9.02 -1.60
N PRO A 33 -3.31 9.14 -2.40
CA PRO A 33 -2.60 7.97 -2.87
C PRO A 33 -2.06 7.17 -1.69
N LEU A 34 -2.31 5.86 -1.66
CA LEU A 34 -1.71 4.97 -0.67
C LEU A 34 -0.18 5.04 -0.79
N VAL A 35 0.46 5.70 0.18
CA VAL A 35 1.91 5.83 0.22
C VAL A 35 2.49 4.52 0.74
N THR A 36 3.19 3.80 -0.14
CA THR A 36 3.91 2.57 0.21
C THR A 36 5.41 2.76 0.03
N ARG A 37 6.19 1.83 0.60
CA ARG A 37 7.64 1.78 0.47
C ARG A 37 8.09 0.35 0.21
N PRO A 38 9.28 0.14 -0.39
CA PRO A 38 9.86 -1.19 -0.47
C PRO A 38 9.95 -1.85 0.91
N PHE A 39 9.63 -3.14 0.96
CA PHE A 39 9.71 -3.91 2.19
C PHE A 39 11.17 -4.17 2.59
N ASP A 40 11.44 -4.03 3.88
CA ASP A 40 12.73 -4.33 4.49
C ASP A 40 12.47 -4.89 5.89
N SER A 41 12.69 -6.19 6.07
CA SER A 41 12.41 -6.91 7.32
C SER A 41 13.25 -6.37 8.48
N ALA A 42 14.47 -5.89 8.22
CA ALA A 42 15.37 -5.37 9.25
C ALA A 42 14.75 -4.20 10.04
N ARG A 43 13.83 -3.44 9.43
CA ARG A 43 13.14 -2.31 10.06
C ARG A 43 12.17 -2.70 11.17
N TYR A 44 11.84 -3.98 11.28
CA TYR A 44 10.86 -4.51 12.23
C TYR A 44 11.50 -5.48 13.25
N LEU A 45 12.83 -5.65 13.21
CA LEU A 45 13.59 -6.46 14.17
C LEU A 45 14.15 -5.56 15.28
N ASP A 46 13.26 -4.84 15.96
CA ASP A 46 13.58 -3.82 16.98
C ASP A 46 13.62 -4.37 18.42
N SER A 47 13.28 -5.64 18.61
CA SER A 47 13.26 -6.33 19.89
C SER A 47 13.86 -7.72 19.80
N GLU A 48 14.39 -8.21 20.93
CA GLU A 48 14.96 -9.55 21.01
C GLU A 48 13.90 -10.64 20.73
N GLY A 49 12.63 -10.40 21.08
CA GLY A 49 11.53 -11.30 20.78
C GLY A 49 11.29 -11.44 19.26
N ALA A 50 11.24 -10.31 18.55
CA ALA A 50 11.09 -10.32 17.09
C ALA A 50 12.28 -11.01 16.40
N ILE A 51 13.49 -10.79 16.90
CA ILE A 51 14.70 -11.48 16.39
C ILE A 51 14.60 -12.99 16.62
N ALA A 52 14.19 -13.43 17.82
CA ALA A 52 14.07 -14.85 18.14
C ALA A 52 13.05 -15.55 17.24
N GLU A 53 11.87 -14.96 17.05
CA GLU A 53 10.85 -15.49 16.14
C GLU A 53 11.34 -15.54 14.69
N TYR A 54 12.05 -14.51 14.25
CA TYR A 54 12.60 -14.44 12.91
C TYR A 54 13.66 -15.54 12.65
N ILE A 55 14.56 -15.78 13.62
CA ILE A 55 15.55 -16.87 13.53
C ILE A 55 14.86 -18.23 13.55
N MET A 56 13.86 -18.43 14.42
CA MET A 56 13.11 -19.69 14.48
C MET A 56 12.44 -19.99 13.15
N ALA A 57 11.75 -19.01 12.56
CA ALA A 57 11.12 -19.16 11.24
C ALA A 57 12.15 -19.50 10.15
N ALA A 58 13.29 -18.81 10.12
CA ALA A 58 14.37 -19.09 9.17
C ALA A 58 15.04 -20.46 9.39
N SER A 59 14.86 -21.07 10.57
CA SER A 59 15.42 -22.38 10.91
C SER A 59 14.48 -23.54 10.57
N GLU A 60 13.19 -23.29 10.26
CA GLU A 60 12.19 -24.35 10.06
C GLU A 60 12.50 -25.26 8.87
N SER A 61 13.05 -24.70 7.78
CA SER A 61 13.43 -25.45 6.58
C SER A 61 14.72 -26.27 6.79
N GLY A 62 15.53 -25.89 7.77
CA GLY A 62 16.89 -26.41 7.97
C GLY A 62 17.90 -25.97 6.90
N ASP A 63 17.54 -25.05 5.99
CA ASP A 63 18.45 -24.56 4.94
C ASP A 63 19.48 -23.59 5.53
N PRO A 64 20.80 -23.91 5.47
CA PRO A 64 21.84 -23.02 5.94
C PRO A 64 21.85 -21.66 5.22
N GLN A 65 21.40 -21.60 3.96
CA GLN A 65 21.35 -20.36 3.20
C GLN A 65 20.26 -19.42 3.74
N GLU A 66 19.08 -19.94 4.08
CA GLU A 66 18.02 -19.15 4.71
C GLU A 66 18.46 -18.59 6.07
N LEU A 67 19.12 -19.42 6.88
CA LEU A 67 19.66 -19.00 8.16
C LEU A 67 20.73 -17.90 8.00
N ALA A 68 21.64 -18.06 7.04
CA ALA A 68 22.67 -17.05 6.75
C ALA A 68 22.07 -15.71 6.29
N MET A 69 21.03 -15.75 5.44
CA MET A 69 20.31 -14.54 5.04
C MET A 69 19.65 -13.86 6.23
N ALA A 70 18.98 -14.64 7.10
CA ALA A 70 18.33 -14.10 8.29
C ALA A 70 19.32 -13.41 9.24
N LEU A 71 20.49 -14.00 9.44
CA LEU A 71 21.57 -13.40 10.22
C LEU A 71 22.05 -12.07 9.63
N GLY A 72 22.15 -11.97 8.30
CA GLY A 72 22.47 -10.71 7.61
C GLY A 72 21.42 -9.62 7.84
N VAL A 73 20.14 -9.98 7.81
CA VAL A 73 19.03 -9.06 8.10
C VAL A 73 19.10 -8.56 9.55
N ILE A 74 19.37 -9.45 10.51
CA ILE A 74 19.52 -9.10 11.93
C ILE A 74 20.73 -8.18 12.14
N ALA A 75 21.85 -8.47 11.47
CA ALA A 75 23.03 -7.62 11.52
C ALA A 75 22.73 -6.20 11.03
N LYS A 76 21.99 -6.07 9.93
CA LYS A 76 21.50 -4.79 9.42
C LYS A 76 20.56 -4.09 10.41
N ALA A 77 19.63 -4.82 11.03
CA ALA A 77 18.71 -4.27 12.03
C ALA A 77 19.44 -3.66 13.24
N ARG A 78 20.57 -4.27 13.63
CA ARG A 78 21.43 -3.80 14.72
C ARG A 78 22.47 -2.73 14.31
N GLY A 79 22.52 -2.36 13.03
CA GLY A 79 23.46 -1.34 12.53
C GLY A 79 24.89 -1.82 12.36
N TYR A 80 25.11 -3.13 12.17
CA TYR A 80 26.42 -3.69 11.86
C TYR A 80 26.76 -3.68 10.36
N LEU A 81 25.79 -3.31 9.51
CA LEU A 81 25.88 -3.25 8.04
C LEU A 81 25.30 -1.95 7.50
#